data_AF-A0AAW9PH33-F1
#
_entry.id   AF-A0AAW9PH33-F1
#
_cell.length_a   1.000
_cell.length_b   1.000
_cell.length_c   1.000
_cell.angle_alpha   90.00
_cell.angle_beta   90.00
_cell.angle_gamma   90.00
#
_symmetry.space_group_name_H-M   'P 1'
#
loop_
_entity.id
_entity.type
_entity.pdbx_description
1 polymer ?
#
loop_
_entity_poly.entity_id
_entity_poly.type
_entity_poly.pdbx_seq_one_letter_code
_entity_poly.pdbx_strand_id
1 'polypeptide(L)'
;MSDWNIIVLFLFSATYLPLFWFVGMRIASEDILRKSKFYEADPNVLVPGWAKTCTTVFCVLHYCLFIIPLTMIDWLHGLAAFGAGILLLVFLPLFRKSYMPVFKAHAVRVHRRDPSTGRLLIRVLKA
;
A
#
# COMPACT_ATOMS: atom_id res chain seq x y z
N MET A 1 -18.09 -15.52 -20.51
CA MET A 1 -16.82 -15.35 -19.78
C MET A 1 -16.50 -16.70 -19.16
N SER A 2 -15.35 -17.31 -19.44
CA SER A 2 -15.04 -18.66 -18.93
C SER A 2 -14.77 -18.62 -17.43
N ASP A 3 -15.02 -19.74 -16.72
CA ASP A 3 -14.75 -19.88 -15.28
C ASP A 3 -13.29 -19.55 -14.94
N TRP A 4 -12.38 -19.85 -15.87
CA TRP A 4 -10.97 -19.48 -15.80
C TRP A 4 -10.73 -17.98 -15.68
N ASN A 5 -11.44 -17.16 -16.48
CA ASN A 5 -11.29 -15.71 -16.44
C ASN A 5 -11.79 -15.12 -15.11
N ILE A 6 -12.81 -15.72 -14.51
CA ILE A 6 -13.32 -15.31 -13.20
C ILE A 6 -12.29 -15.60 -12.11
N ILE A 7 -11.69 -16.79 -12.12
CA ILE A 7 -10.64 -17.20 -11.17
C ILE A 7 -9.43 -16.26 -11.27
N VAL A 8 -8.97 -15.99 -12.50
CA VAL A 8 -7.84 -15.08 -12.75
C VAL A 8 -8.15 -13.66 -12.25
N LEU A 9 -9.33 -13.10 -12.56
CA LEU A 9 -9.70 -11.77 -12.09
C LEU A 9 -9.87 -11.70 -10.56
N PHE A 10 -10.40 -12.76 -9.95
CA PHE A 10 -10.54 -12.84 -8.51
C PHE A 10 -9.17 -12.88 -7.82
N LEU A 11 -8.26 -13.76 -8.26
CA LEU A 11 -6.90 -13.85 -7.73
C LEU A 11 -6.10 -12.57 -7.96
N PHE A 12 -6.27 -11.94 -9.13
CA PHE A 12 -5.72 -10.63 -9.43
C PHE A 12 -6.22 -9.61 -8.41
N SER A 13 -7.53 -9.45 -8.27
CA SER A 13 -8.12 -8.46 -7.37
C SER A 13 -7.75 -8.70 -5.90
N ALA A 14 -7.76 -9.96 -5.47
CA ALA A 14 -7.46 -10.37 -4.09
C ALA A 14 -6.00 -10.13 -3.70
N THR A 15 -5.07 -10.14 -4.67
CA THR A 15 -3.65 -9.85 -4.40
C THR A 15 -3.29 -8.40 -4.68
N TYR A 16 -3.84 -7.82 -5.75
CA TYR A 16 -3.51 -6.46 -6.21
C TYR A 16 -4.12 -5.38 -5.33
N LEU A 17 -5.41 -5.45 -5.00
CA LEU A 17 -6.08 -4.40 -4.22
C LEU A 17 -5.45 -4.22 -2.83
N PRO A 18 -5.14 -5.28 -2.06
CA PRO A 18 -4.47 -5.11 -0.77
C PRO A 18 -3.04 -4.60 -0.93
N LEU A 19 -2.26 -5.15 -1.86
CA LEU A 19 -0.90 -4.66 -2.14
C LEU A 19 -0.92 -3.15 -2.41
N PHE A 20 -1.84 -2.74 -3.26
CA PHE A 20 -2.00 -1.38 -3.68
C PHE A 20 -2.43 -0.43 -2.56
N TRP A 21 -3.35 -0.88 -1.70
CA TRP A 21 -3.72 -0.17 -0.48
C TRP A 21 -2.51 0.05 0.44
N PHE A 22 -1.66 -0.97 0.62
CA PHE A 22 -0.48 -0.84 1.48
C PHE A 22 0.61 0.05 0.89
N VAL A 23 0.89 -0.09 -0.41
CA VAL A 23 1.78 0.83 -1.14
C VAL A 23 1.25 2.25 -1.06
N GLY A 24 -0.06 2.42 -1.20
CA GLY A 24 -0.68 3.73 -1.13
C GLY A 24 -0.64 4.37 0.26
N MET A 25 -0.62 3.56 1.31
CA MET A 25 -0.37 4.03 2.66
C MET A 25 1.04 4.65 2.80
N ARG A 26 2.06 4.05 2.17
CA ARG A 26 3.42 4.63 2.18
C ARG A 26 3.48 5.96 1.41
N ILE A 27 2.88 6.00 0.23
CA ILE A 27 2.84 7.22 -0.60
C ILE A 27 2.07 8.34 0.12
N ALA A 28 0.94 8.02 0.75
CA ALA A 28 0.17 9.00 1.52
C ALA A 28 0.94 9.54 2.74
N SER A 29 1.71 8.68 3.41
CA SER A 29 2.61 9.09 4.49
C SER A 29 3.66 10.09 4.00
N GLU A 30 4.31 9.78 2.88
CA GLU A 30 5.31 10.65 2.26
C GLU A 30 4.73 12.02 1.89
N ASP A 31 3.53 12.04 1.28
CA ASP A 31 2.85 13.30 0.95
C ASP A 31 2.52 14.13 2.21
N ILE A 32 2.09 13.49 3.30
CA ILE A 32 1.80 14.17 4.57
C ILE A 32 3.07 14.75 5.19
N LEU A 33 4.16 13.98 5.24
CA LEU A 33 5.45 14.44 5.77
C LEU A 33 6.01 15.60 4.94
N ARG A 34 5.91 15.49 3.61
CA ARG A 34 6.33 16.54 2.68
C ARG A 34 5.53 17.84 2.92
N LYS A 35 4.20 17.76 3.05
CA LYS A 35 3.35 18.92 3.37
C LYS A 35 3.65 19.53 4.73
N SER A 36 4.05 18.70 5.68
CA SER A 36 4.44 19.11 7.03
C SER A 36 5.88 19.62 7.13
N LYS A 37 6.60 19.76 6.00
CA LYS A 37 8.01 20.17 5.90
C LYS A 37 9.03 19.22 6.54
N PHE A 38 8.66 17.94 6.73
CA PHE A 38 9.55 16.88 7.22
C PHE A 38 10.10 16.05 6.06
N TYR A 39 10.92 16.66 5.21
CA TYR A 39 11.41 16.04 3.97
C TYR A 39 12.40 14.89 4.19
N GLU A 40 13.19 14.94 5.27
CA GLU A 40 14.20 13.92 5.60
C GLU A 40 13.63 12.78 6.47
N ALA A 41 12.38 12.91 6.93
CA ALA A 41 11.77 11.89 7.77
C ALA A 41 11.37 10.67 6.92
N ASP A 42 11.70 9.49 7.41
CA ASP A 42 11.31 8.24 6.75
C ASP A 42 9.76 8.15 6.69
N PRO A 43 9.14 7.99 5.49
CA PRO A 43 7.70 7.76 5.33
C PRO A 43 7.19 6.59 6.18
N ASN A 44 8.06 5.65 6.52
CA ASN A 44 7.74 4.52 7.36
C ASN A 44 7.42 4.88 8.81
N VAL A 45 7.61 6.12 9.26
CA VAL A 45 7.31 6.54 10.64
C VAL A 45 5.80 6.62 10.89
N LEU A 46 5.00 7.03 9.90
CA LEU A 46 3.52 7.03 10.03
C LEU A 46 2.91 5.66 9.70
N VAL A 47 3.60 4.83 8.92
CA VAL A 47 3.10 3.53 8.47
C VAL A 47 3.29 2.49 9.58
N PRO A 48 2.20 1.83 10.04
CA PRO A 48 2.30 0.77 11.04
C PRO A 48 3.20 -0.39 10.58
N GLY A 49 3.94 -1.01 11.51
CA GLY A 49 4.80 -2.15 11.20
C GLY A 49 4.08 -3.31 10.49
N TRP A 50 2.85 -3.64 10.92
CA TRP A 50 2.05 -4.69 10.29
C TRP A 50 1.73 -4.40 8.82
N ALA A 51 1.48 -3.14 8.46
CA ALA A 51 1.18 -2.74 7.09
C ALA A 51 2.41 -2.91 6.18
N LYS A 52 3.62 -2.67 6.70
CA LYS A 52 4.88 -2.93 5.99
C LYS A 52 5.04 -4.42 5.70
N THR A 53 4.85 -5.27 6.72
CA THR A 53 4.90 -6.73 6.55
C THR A 53 3.87 -7.21 5.53
N CYS A 54 2.64 -6.71 5.61
CA CYS A 54 1.60 -7.04 4.64
C CYS A 54 1.97 -6.59 3.23
N THR A 55 2.56 -5.41 3.05
CA THR A 55 3.05 -4.95 1.72
C THR A 55 3.97 -5.98 1.10
N THR A 56 4.97 -6.45 1.86
CA THR A 56 5.94 -7.44 1.37
C THR A 56 5.25 -8.77 1.07
N VAL A 57 4.40 -9.26 1.96
CA VAL A 57 3.68 -10.53 1.78
C VAL A 57 2.80 -10.50 0.54
N PHE A 58 1.98 -9.47 0.38
CA PHE A 58 1.10 -9.34 -0.79
C PHE A 58 1.88 -9.09 -2.08
N CYS A 59 3.04 -8.43 -2.01
CA CYS A 59 3.93 -8.28 -3.16
C CYS A 59 4.43 -9.66 -3.61
N VAL A 60 4.99 -10.45 -2.70
CA VAL A 60 5.47 -11.80 -3.01
C VAL A 60 4.34 -12.69 -3.53
N LEU A 61 3.18 -12.71 -2.86
CA LEU A 61 2.03 -13.48 -3.32
C LEU A 61 1.59 -13.07 -4.72
N HIS A 62 1.53 -11.77 -5.01
CA HIS A 62 1.15 -11.28 -6.33
C HIS A 62 2.14 -11.70 -7.42
N TYR A 63 3.44 -11.55 -7.16
CA TYR A 63 4.47 -11.98 -8.11
C TYR A 63 4.45 -13.49 -8.35
N CYS A 64 4.41 -14.28 -7.28
CA CYS A 64 4.48 -15.75 -7.37
C CYS A 64 3.21 -16.39 -7.93
N LEU A 65 2.04 -15.86 -7.61
CA LEU A 65 0.76 -16.48 -8.02
C LEU A 65 0.20 -15.89 -9.32
N PHE A 66 0.66 -14.71 -9.74
CA PHE A 66 0.06 -14.01 -10.87
C PHE A 66 1.07 -13.65 -11.95
N ILE A 67 2.06 -12.79 -11.62
CA ILE A 67 2.99 -12.28 -12.63
C ILE A 67 3.85 -13.41 -13.22
N ILE A 68 4.48 -14.24 -12.39
CA ILE A 68 5.34 -15.33 -12.85
C ILE A 68 4.54 -16.36 -13.67
N PRO A 69 3.41 -16.91 -13.19
CA PRO A 69 2.64 -17.89 -13.97
C PRO A 69 2.13 -17.33 -15.29
N LEU A 70 1.62 -16.09 -15.32
CA LEU A 70 1.17 -15.47 -16.57
C LEU A 70 2.33 -15.25 -17.54
N THR A 71 3.47 -14.79 -17.05
CA THR A 71 4.67 -14.59 -17.89
C THR A 71 5.18 -15.92 -18.46
N MET A 72 5.08 -17.02 -17.70
CA MET A 72 5.46 -18.35 -18.16
C MET A 72 4.49 -18.92 -19.21
N ILE A 73 3.19 -18.59 -19.12
CA ILE A 73 2.19 -18.97 -20.12
C ILE A 73 2.41 -18.16 -21.40
N ASP A 74 2.49 -16.83 -21.26
CA ASP A 74 2.77 -15.91 -22.34
C ASP A 74 3.34 -14.60 -21.78
N TRP A 75 4.53 -14.24 -22.25
CA TRP A 75 5.21 -13.02 -21.83
C TRP A 75 4.37 -11.75 -22.05
N LEU A 76 3.51 -11.71 -23.09
CA LEU A 76 2.64 -10.57 -23.37
C LEU A 76 1.56 -10.43 -22.31
N HIS A 77 1.02 -11.56 -21.82
CA HIS A 77 0.04 -11.58 -20.73
C HIS A 77 0.67 -11.16 -19.41
N GLY A 78 1.90 -11.60 -19.13
CA GLY A 78 2.69 -11.12 -17.99
C GLY A 78 2.93 -9.62 -18.02
N LEU A 79 3.33 -9.08 -19.18
CA LEU A 79 3.55 -7.64 -19.37
C LEU A 79 2.25 -6.84 -19.22
N ALA A 80 1.14 -7.34 -19.78
CA ALA A 80 -0.16 -6.70 -19.65
C ALA A 80 -0.65 -6.70 -18.19
N ALA A 81 -0.44 -7.79 -17.44
CA ALA A 81 -0.78 -7.86 -16.01
C ALA A 81 0.06 -6.87 -15.18
N PHE A 82 1.37 -6.76 -15.46
CA PHE A 82 2.23 -5.78 -14.83
C PHE A 82 1.80 -4.35 -15.15
N GLY A 83 1.49 -4.06 -16.42
CA GLY A 83 1.03 -2.75 -16.88
C GLY A 83 -0.32 -2.34 -16.29
N ALA A 84 -1.29 -3.27 -16.25
CA ALA A 84 -2.58 -3.06 -15.57
C ALA A 84 -2.37 -2.72 -14.09
N GLY A 85 -1.38 -3.37 -13.50
CA GLY A 85 -0.95 -3.12 -12.15
C GLY A 85 -0.37 -1.73 -11.89
N ILE A 86 0.45 -1.21 -12.81
CA ILE A 86 0.93 0.18 -12.78
C ILE A 86 -0.22 1.15 -13.00
N LEU A 87 -1.14 0.86 -13.92
CA LEU A 87 -2.28 1.73 -14.21
C LEU A 87 -3.17 1.91 -12.98
N LEU A 88 -3.26 0.89 -12.12
CA LEU A 88 -3.97 1.00 -10.86
C LEU A 88 -3.43 2.12 -9.97
N LEU A 89 -2.15 2.53 -10.12
CA LEU A 89 -1.52 3.69 -9.43
C LEU A 89 -2.32 4.98 -9.58
N VAL A 90 -3.12 5.11 -10.64
CA VAL A 90 -4.02 6.26 -10.84
C VAL A 90 -5.16 6.30 -9.81
N PHE A 91 -5.56 5.16 -9.26
CA PHE A 91 -6.68 5.06 -8.29
C PHE A 91 -6.25 5.19 -6.82
N LEU A 92 -4.96 5.31 -6.54
CA LEU A 92 -4.40 5.61 -5.21
C LEU A 92 -5.13 6.71 -4.43
N PRO A 93 -5.51 7.85 -5.07
CA PRO A 93 -6.22 8.92 -4.38
C PRO A 93 -7.55 8.47 -3.75
N LEU A 94 -8.22 7.46 -4.31
CA LEU A 94 -9.50 6.96 -3.80
C LEU A 94 -9.37 6.37 -2.39
N PHE A 95 -8.23 5.73 -2.11
CA PHE A 95 -7.95 5.12 -0.81
C PHE A 95 -7.45 6.12 0.23
N ARG A 96 -7.18 7.37 -0.14
CA ARG A 96 -6.57 8.36 0.76
C ARG A 96 -7.38 8.59 2.05
N LYS A 97 -8.72 8.52 1.95
CA LYS A 97 -9.62 8.71 3.10
C LYS A 97 -9.52 7.59 4.13
N SER A 98 -9.18 6.37 3.71
CA SER A 98 -9.11 5.21 4.60
C SER A 98 -7.80 5.13 5.39
N TYR A 99 -6.74 5.80 4.94
CA TYR A 99 -5.43 5.78 5.61
C TYR A 99 -5.39 6.64 6.87
N MET A 100 -6.07 7.78 6.86
CA MET A 100 -6.01 8.76 7.95
C MET A 100 -6.42 8.20 9.32
N PRO A 101 -7.53 7.42 9.45
CA PRO A 101 -7.86 6.74 10.71
C PRO A 101 -6.77 5.78 11.18
N VAL A 102 -6.14 5.05 10.24
CA VAL A 102 -5.06 4.09 10.54
C VAL A 102 -3.83 4.81 11.09
N PHE A 103 -3.42 5.91 10.46
CA PHE A 103 -2.30 6.72 10.95
C PHE A 103 -2.56 7.32 12.32
N LYS A 104 -3.77 7.85 12.56
CA LYS A 104 -4.14 8.39 13.88
C LYS A 104 -4.10 7.31 14.96
N ALA A 105 -4.67 6.14 14.69
CA ALA A 105 -4.64 5.01 15.63
C ALA A 105 -3.20 4.56 15.92
N HIS A 106 -2.34 4.54 14.90
CA HIS A 106 -0.92 4.24 15.06
C HIS A 106 -0.19 5.30 15.90
N ALA A 107 -0.37 6.58 15.60
CA ALA A 107 0.25 7.67 16.34
C ALA A 107 -0.17 7.69 17.82
N VAL A 108 -1.44 7.42 18.13
CA VAL A 108 -1.91 7.26 19.52
C VAL A 108 -1.26 6.06 20.20
N ARG A 109 -1.10 4.93 19.50
CA ARG A 109 -0.41 3.75 20.04
C ARG A 109 1.07 4.04 20.30
N VAL A 110 1.73 4.78 19.42
CA VAL A 110 3.11 5.24 19.62
C VAL A 110 3.17 6.20 20.81
N HIS A 111 2.24 7.15 20.93
CA HIS A 111 2.19 8.10 22.05
C HIS A 111 2.11 7.42 23.42
N ARG A 112 1.38 6.30 23.53
CA ARG A 112 1.32 5.51 24.78
C ARG A 112 2.65 4.84 25.15
N ARG A 113 3.51 4.53 24.17
CA ARG A 113 4.81 3.88 24.39
C ARG A 113 5.93 4.90 24.52
N ASP A 114 5.92 5.91 23.65
CA ASP A 114 6.83 7.04 23.61
C ASP A 114 6.03 8.34 23.40
N PRO A 115 5.77 9.10 24.49
CA PRO A 115 5.00 10.33 24.42
C PRO A 115 5.60 11.42 23.54
N SER A 116 6.93 11.43 23.36
CA SER A 116 7.63 12.45 22.58
C SER A 116 7.39 12.27 21.08
N THR A 117 7.72 11.08 20.56
CA THR A 117 7.50 10.69 19.16
C THR A 117 6.02 10.68 18.79
N GLY A 118 5.15 10.17 19.68
CA GLY A 118 3.71 10.16 19.41
C GLY A 118 3.08 11.55 19.31
N ARG A 119 3.54 12.53 20.12
CA ARG A 119 3.07 13.92 20.00
C ARG A 119 3.48 14.55 18.67
N LEU A 120 4.71 14.28 18.22
CA LEU A 120 5.19 14.73 16.91
C LEU A 120 4.30 14.19 15.78
N LEU A 121 4.02 12.88 15.80
CA LEU A 121 3.18 12.23 14.78
C LEU A 121 1.74 12.76 14.77
N ILE A 122 1.14 12.97 15.94
CA ILE A 122 -0.21 13.55 16.04
C ILE A 122 -0.21 14.99 15.50
N ARG A 123 0.85 15.77 15.73
CA ARG A 123 0.97 17.14 15.19
C ARG A 123 1.07 17.13 13.66
N VAL A 124 1.90 16.25 13.10
CA VAL A 124 2.03 16.05 11.64
C VAL A 124 0.70 15.65 11.01
N LEU A 125 -0.10 14.80 11.66
CA LEU A 125 -1.41 14.36 11.15
C LEU A 125 -2.54 15.39 11.30
N LYS A 126 -2.30 16.51 11.99
CA LYS A 126 -3.25 17.63 12.12
C LYS A 126 -2.94 18.80 11.18
N ALA A 127 -1.71 18.85 10.64
CA ALA A 127 -1.28 19.85 9.66
C ALA A 127 -1.88 19.56 8.28
#